data_AF-A0Z2L7-F1
#
_entry.id   AF-A0Z2L7-F1
#
_cell.length_a   1.000
_cell.length_b   1.000
_cell.length_c   1.000
_cell.angle_alpha   90.00
_cell.angle_beta   90.00
_cell.angle_gamma   90.00
#
_symmetry.space_group_name_H-M   'P 1'
#
loop_
_entity.id
_entity.type
_entity.pdbx_description
1 polymer ?
#
loop_
_entity_poly.entity_id
_entity_poly.type
_entity_poly.pdbx_seq_one_letter_code
_entity_poly.pdbx_strand_id
1 'polypeptide(L)'
;MTTAFDSWIKMMEVGNHEGLWELLDPDCVFWSPIVHTPQEGRPISHAYLSAAGHVFKDGFHYTRTAIDGDYGVFEFECAMDGIKVNGVDIITLKENLIIEFKVMVRPLKAINMVHQKMMAMLQETKG
;
A
#
# COMPACT_ATOMS: atom_id res chain seq x y z
N MET A 1 7.03 6.25 21.27
CA MET A 1 6.77 4.91 20.69
C MET A 1 6.72 5.09 19.19
N THR A 2 7.25 4.15 18.42
CA THR A 2 7.16 4.16 16.95
C THR A 2 5.70 3.97 16.55
N THR A 3 5.17 4.84 15.69
CA THR A 3 3.79 4.72 15.21
C THR A 3 3.69 3.67 14.09
N ALA A 4 2.48 3.21 13.79
CA ALA A 4 2.24 2.38 12.61
C ALA A 4 2.59 3.11 11.31
N PHE A 5 2.45 4.44 11.26
CA PHE A 5 2.93 5.25 10.13
C PHE A 5 4.44 5.13 9.96
N ASP A 6 5.22 5.32 11.03
CA ASP A 6 6.68 5.22 10.97
C ASP A 6 7.14 3.83 10.53
N SER A 7 6.46 2.79 11.03
CA SER A 7 6.73 1.40 10.68
C SER A 7 6.40 1.13 9.20
N TRP A 8 5.26 1.59 8.71
CA TRP A 8 4.85 1.47 7.31
C TRP A 8 5.82 2.19 6.36
N ILE A 9 6.16 3.45 6.67
CA ILE A 9 7.09 4.25 5.86
C ILE A 9 8.41 3.51 5.71
N LYS A 10 8.96 3.04 6.83
CA LYS A 10 10.22 2.29 6.84
C LYS A 10 10.13 1.02 6.00
N MET A 11 9.06 0.24 6.10
CA MET A 11 8.86 -0.98 5.30
C MET A 11 8.91 -0.68 3.81
N MET A 12 8.24 0.39 3.38
CA MET A 12 8.19 0.79 1.97
C MET A 12 9.53 1.31 1.45
N GLU A 13 10.26 2.11 2.24
CA GLU A 13 11.57 2.63 1.84
C GLU A 13 12.64 1.53 1.71
N VAL A 14 12.58 0.50 2.57
CA VAL A 14 13.53 -0.63 2.51
C VAL A 14 13.05 -1.78 1.62
N GLY A 15 11.81 -1.73 1.13
CA GLY A 15 11.19 -2.79 0.33
C GLY A 15 11.01 -4.13 1.08
N ASN A 16 10.92 -4.10 2.41
CA ASN A 16 10.69 -5.27 3.26
C ASN A 16 9.40 -5.07 4.07
N HIS A 17 8.47 -6.02 3.95
CA HIS A 17 7.15 -5.99 4.60
C HIS A 17 7.07 -6.91 5.82
N GLU A 18 8.22 -7.38 6.33
CA GLU A 18 8.28 -8.10 7.59
C GLU A 18 7.66 -7.26 8.72
N GLY A 19 6.69 -7.83 9.43
CA GLY A 19 5.93 -7.15 10.47
C GLY A 19 4.63 -6.50 9.99
N LEU A 20 4.34 -6.48 8.68
CA LEU A 20 3.10 -5.87 8.16
C LEU A 20 1.85 -6.50 8.77
N TRP A 21 1.86 -7.82 9.01
CA TRP A 21 0.73 -8.52 9.60
C TRP A 21 0.32 -7.96 10.97
N GLU A 22 1.29 -7.60 11.79
CA GLU A 22 1.10 -7.05 13.13
C GLU A 22 0.65 -5.58 13.11
N LEU A 23 0.90 -4.86 12.01
CA LEU A 23 0.42 -3.48 11.83
C LEU A 23 -1.06 -3.41 11.47
N LEU A 24 -1.64 -4.48 10.92
CA LEU A 24 -3.01 -4.50 10.41
C LEU A 24 -4.00 -4.95 11.49
N ASP A 25 -5.06 -4.16 11.68
CA ASP A 25 -6.22 -4.57 12.46
C ASP A 25 -6.88 -5.82 11.84
N PRO A 26 -7.43 -6.77 12.63
CA PRO A 26 -8.15 -7.93 12.11
C PRO A 26 -9.22 -7.60 11.06
N ASP A 27 -9.89 -6.46 11.20
CA ASP A 27 -10.96 -5.99 10.32
C ASP A 27 -10.48 -4.89 9.33
N CYS A 28 -9.17 -4.76 9.13
CA CYS A 28 -8.59 -3.77 8.22
C CYS A 28 -9.22 -3.82 6.82
N VAL A 29 -9.63 -2.67 6.30
CA VAL A 29 -10.19 -2.51 4.96
C VAL A 29 -9.16 -1.91 4.01
N PHE A 30 -8.86 -2.63 2.94
CA PHE A 30 -7.99 -2.15 1.86
C PHE A 30 -8.80 -1.67 0.66
N TRP A 31 -8.51 -0.46 0.20
CA TRP A 31 -9.09 0.17 -0.99
C TRP A 31 -8.07 0.23 -2.11
N SER A 32 -8.29 -0.59 -3.13
CA SER A 32 -7.43 -0.73 -4.30
C SER A 32 -7.53 0.50 -5.22
N PRO A 33 -6.44 0.89 -5.93
CA PRO A 33 -6.51 1.87 -7.01
C PRO A 33 -7.14 1.30 -8.29
N ILE A 34 -7.53 0.01 -8.29
CA ILE A 34 -7.96 -0.77 -9.46
C ILE A 34 -9.31 -1.45 -9.22
N VAL A 35 -9.43 -2.19 -8.11
CA VAL A 35 -10.64 -2.95 -7.78
C VAL A 35 -11.63 -2.05 -7.05
N HIS A 36 -12.87 -1.98 -7.55
CA HIS A 36 -13.91 -1.15 -6.95
C HIS A 36 -14.35 -1.64 -5.57
N THR A 37 -14.52 -2.96 -5.42
CA THR A 37 -14.97 -3.56 -4.16
C THR A 37 -13.86 -3.47 -3.11
N PRO A 38 -14.14 -2.96 -1.90
CA PRO A 38 -13.18 -2.97 -0.80
C PRO A 38 -12.77 -4.40 -0.45
N GLN A 39 -11.52 -4.56 -0.02
CA GLN A 39 -10.99 -5.83 0.45
C GLN A 39 -11.00 -5.81 1.97
N GLU A 40 -11.92 -6.56 2.57
CA GLU A 40 -12.19 -6.50 4.01
C GLU A 40 -11.50 -7.66 4.74
N GLY A 41 -10.78 -7.32 5.80
CA GLY A 41 -10.10 -8.26 6.69
C GLY A 41 -8.59 -8.32 6.49
N ARG A 42 -7.87 -8.56 7.59
CA ARG A 42 -6.42 -8.60 7.63
C ARG A 42 -5.77 -9.51 6.57
N PRO A 43 -6.23 -10.75 6.31
CA PRO A 43 -5.55 -11.64 5.36
C PRO A 43 -5.51 -11.08 3.94
N ILE A 44 -6.64 -10.54 3.46
CA ILE A 44 -6.72 -10.01 2.10
C ILE A 44 -6.00 -8.66 2.00
N SER A 45 -6.15 -7.79 3.01
CA SER A 45 -5.42 -6.52 3.09
C SER A 45 -3.90 -6.75 3.09
N HIS A 46 -3.40 -7.71 3.87
CA HIS A 46 -1.99 -8.09 3.88
C HIS A 46 -1.50 -8.56 2.51
N ALA A 47 -2.26 -9.42 1.83
CA ALA A 47 -1.88 -9.93 0.50
C ALA A 47 -1.78 -8.80 -0.53
N TYR A 48 -2.76 -7.88 -0.54
CA TYR A 48 -2.76 -6.73 -1.44
C TYR A 48 -1.61 -5.76 -1.18
N LEU A 49 -1.34 -5.42 0.09
CA LEU A 49 -0.27 -4.50 0.46
C LEU A 49 1.13 -5.10 0.21
N SER A 50 1.32 -6.39 0.51
CA SER A 50 2.55 -7.10 0.19
C SER A 50 2.85 -7.10 -1.31
N ALA A 51 1.81 -7.28 -2.14
CA ALA A 51 1.95 -7.21 -3.60
C ALA A 51 2.27 -5.78 -4.06
N ALA A 52 1.62 -4.77 -3.50
CA ALA A 52 1.84 -3.37 -3.85
C ALA A 52 3.30 -2.93 -3.65
N GLY A 53 3.91 -3.29 -2.51
CA GLY A 53 5.31 -2.94 -2.27
C GLY A 53 6.29 -3.63 -3.23
N HIS A 54 5.95 -4.82 -3.75
CA HIS A 54 6.77 -5.45 -4.79
C HIS A 54 6.60 -4.77 -6.16
N VAL A 55 5.41 -4.24 -6.44
CA VAL A 55 5.07 -3.56 -7.70
C VAL A 55 5.71 -2.17 -7.78
N PHE A 56 5.74 -1.43 -6.67
CA PHE A 56 6.23 -0.05 -6.64
C PHE A 56 7.71 0.11 -6.31
N LYS A 57 8.45 -0.97 -6.05
CA LYS A 57 9.82 -0.95 -5.50
C LYS A 57 10.86 -0.10 -6.26
N ASP A 58 10.74 0.05 -7.57
CA ASP A 58 11.78 0.70 -8.38
C ASP A 58 11.74 2.22 -8.21
N GLY A 59 12.80 2.79 -7.63
CA GLY A 59 12.90 4.23 -7.37
C GLY A 59 11.85 4.77 -6.39
N PHE A 60 11.23 3.90 -5.59
CA PHE A 60 10.22 4.30 -4.61
C PHE A 60 10.80 5.27 -3.58
N HIS A 61 10.10 6.38 -3.33
CA HIS A 61 10.34 7.26 -2.21
C HIS A 61 9.11 8.11 -1.92
N TYR A 62 8.91 8.45 -0.65
CA TYR A 62 7.89 9.43 -0.25
C TYR A 62 8.37 10.86 -0.55
N THR A 63 7.48 11.68 -1.09
CA THR A 63 7.75 13.07 -1.47
C THR A 63 7.06 14.07 -0.56
N ARG A 64 5.87 13.73 -0.04
CA ARG A 64 5.12 14.58 0.90
C ARG A 64 4.33 13.74 1.88
N THR A 65 4.16 14.27 3.09
CA THR A 65 3.39 13.65 4.16
C THR A 65 2.46 14.70 4.78
N ALA A 66 1.20 14.32 5.01
CA ALA A 66 0.23 15.09 5.77
C ALA A 66 -0.41 14.17 6.82
N ILE A 67 -0.36 14.55 8.10
CA ILE A 67 -0.91 13.77 9.21
C ILE A 67 -1.85 14.67 10.01
N ASP A 68 -3.04 14.15 10.32
CA ASP A 68 -4.04 14.74 11.20
C ASP A 68 -4.52 13.67 12.20
N GLY A 69 -3.93 13.67 13.40
CA GLY A 69 -4.18 12.66 14.41
C GLY A 69 -3.87 11.24 13.89
N ASP A 70 -4.90 10.41 13.84
CA ASP A 70 -4.83 9.00 13.40
C ASP A 70 -5.02 8.84 11.87
N TYR A 71 -5.11 9.93 11.11
CA TYR A 71 -5.25 9.92 9.66
C TYR A 71 -3.99 10.46 8.98
N GLY A 72 -3.46 9.74 8.00
CA GLY A 72 -2.24 10.09 7.27
C GLY A 72 -2.38 9.94 5.76
N VAL A 73 -1.77 10.86 5.01
CA VAL A 73 -1.62 10.80 3.55
C VAL A 73 -0.14 10.92 3.21
N PHE A 74 0.38 9.92 2.51
CA PHE A 74 1.79 9.79 2.17
C PHE A 74 1.92 9.74 0.65
N GLU A 75 2.32 10.85 0.04
CA GLU A 75 2.57 10.92 -1.39
C GLU A 75 3.92 10.30 -1.72
N PHE A 76 3.93 9.46 -2.76
CA PHE A 76 5.13 8.80 -3.24
C PHE A 76 5.34 8.99 -4.74
N GLU A 77 6.58 8.79 -5.15
CA GLU A 77 6.96 8.62 -6.55
C GLU A 77 7.77 7.32 -6.71
N CYS A 78 7.58 6.67 -7.86
CA CYS A 78 8.38 5.51 -8.27
C CYS A 78 8.40 5.38 -9.80
N ALA A 79 9.07 4.34 -10.30
CA ALA A 79 9.11 4.00 -11.71
C ALA A 79 8.55 2.59 -11.95
N MET A 80 7.88 2.41 -13.08
CA MET A 80 7.43 1.10 -13.56
C MET A 80 7.67 1.01 -15.06
N ASP A 81 8.55 0.10 -15.49
CA ASP A 81 8.95 -0.10 -16.90
C ASP A 81 9.21 1.23 -17.65
N GLY A 82 9.96 2.14 -17.01
CA GLY A 82 10.32 3.46 -17.55
C GLY A 82 9.23 4.53 -17.47
N ILE A 83 8.07 4.24 -16.88
CA ILE A 83 6.99 5.20 -16.64
C ILE A 83 7.11 5.74 -15.23
N LYS A 84 7.12 7.07 -15.09
CA LYS A 84 7.02 7.73 -13.79
C LYS A 84 5.62 7.55 -13.22
N VAL A 85 5.57 7.07 -11.98
CA VAL A 85 4.36 6.82 -11.22
C VAL A 85 4.35 7.76 -10.02
N ASN A 86 3.18 8.26 -9.70
CA ASN A 86 2.93 9.05 -8.50
C ASN A 86 1.63 8.57 -7.87
N GLY A 87 1.61 8.49 -6.56
CA GLY A 87 0.46 7.99 -5.83
C GLY A 87 0.46 8.47 -4.40
N VAL A 88 -0.59 8.08 -3.69
CA VAL A 88 -0.71 8.31 -2.26
C VAL A 88 -1.14 7.02 -1.58
N ASP A 89 -0.53 6.78 -0.43
CA ASP A 89 -1.07 5.89 0.59
C ASP A 89 -1.86 6.75 1.58
N ILE A 90 -3.13 6.39 1.79
CA ILE A 90 -4.05 7.05 2.72
C ILE A 90 -4.36 6.04 3.81
N ILE A 91 -3.96 6.33 5.03
CA ILE A 91 -3.94 5.37 6.13
C ILE A 91 -4.70 5.95 7.31
N THR A 92 -5.63 5.17 7.86
CA THR A 92 -6.31 5.48 9.12
C THR A 92 -5.91 4.47 10.18
N LEU A 93 -5.55 4.98 11.36
CA LEU A 93 -5.17 4.18 12.51
C LEU A 93 -6.28 4.14 13.57
N LYS A 94 -6.23 3.12 14.40
CA LYS A 94 -6.93 3.05 15.70
C LYS A 94 -6.04 2.29 16.66
N GLU A 95 -5.75 2.87 17.83
CA GLU A 95 -4.87 2.24 18.82
C GLU A 95 -3.53 1.78 18.24
N ASN A 96 -3.00 2.55 17.28
CA ASN A 96 -1.76 2.26 16.54
C ASN A 96 -1.80 1.01 15.64
N LEU A 97 -2.99 0.55 15.25
CA LEU A 97 -3.22 -0.45 14.20
C LEU A 97 -3.86 0.22 12.97
N ILE A 98 -3.53 -0.26 11.78
CA ILE A 98 -4.13 0.19 10.52
C ILE A 98 -5.51 -0.44 10.37
N ILE A 99 -6.55 0.40 10.33
CA ILE A 99 -7.95 -0.01 10.14
C ILE A 99 -8.46 0.26 8.71
N GLU A 100 -7.90 1.26 8.03
CA GLU A 100 -8.18 1.56 6.63
C GLU A 100 -6.88 1.87 5.91
N PHE A 101 -6.67 1.24 4.75
CA PHE A 101 -5.57 1.55 3.86
C PHE A 101 -6.11 1.77 2.44
N LYS A 102 -5.90 2.95 1.88
CA LYS A 102 -6.38 3.31 0.55
C LYS A 102 -5.23 3.80 -0.32
N VAL A 103 -5.12 3.24 -1.52
CA VAL A 103 -4.07 3.60 -2.49
C VAL A 103 -4.71 4.30 -3.68
N MET A 104 -4.14 5.42 -4.10
CA MET A 104 -4.48 6.09 -5.36
C MET A 104 -3.22 6.27 -6.20
N VAL A 105 -3.31 6.04 -7.52
CA VAL A 105 -2.15 6.07 -8.42
C VAL A 105 -2.47 6.83 -9.70
N ARG A 106 -1.48 7.54 -10.22
CA ARG A 106 -1.44 8.12 -11.56
C ARG A 106 -0.11 7.85 -12.25
N PRO A 107 -0.04 7.89 -13.59
CA PRO A 107 -1.14 8.06 -14.55
C PRO A 107 -1.92 6.76 -14.80
N LEU A 108 -2.99 6.82 -15.62
CA LEU A 108 -3.79 5.63 -16.01
C LEU A 108 -2.93 4.47 -16.54
N LYS A 109 -1.85 4.78 -17.27
CA LYS A 109 -0.92 3.75 -17.76
C LYS A 109 -0.29 2.96 -16.61
N ALA A 110 0.05 3.61 -15.50
CA ALA A 110 0.56 2.95 -14.30
C ALA A 110 -0.51 2.07 -13.64
N ILE A 111 -1.75 2.56 -13.54
CA ILE A 111 -2.89 1.78 -12.99
C ILE A 111 -3.04 0.44 -13.74
N ASN A 112 -3.00 0.48 -15.08
CA ASN A 112 -3.12 -0.73 -15.90
C ASN A 112 -1.98 -1.73 -15.65
N MET A 113 -0.75 -1.24 -15.43
CA MET A 113 0.40 -2.09 -15.14
C MET A 113 0.34 -2.70 -13.75
N VAL A 114 -0.08 -1.91 -12.75
CA VAL A 114 -0.33 -2.41 -11.39
C VAL A 114 -1.40 -3.51 -11.45
N HIS A 115 -2.48 -3.33 -12.21
CA HIS A 115 -3.52 -4.34 -12.38
C HIS A 115 -2.97 -5.66 -12.93
N GLN A 116 -2.17 -5.60 -13.99
CA GLN A 116 -1.55 -6.79 -14.59
C GLN A 116 -0.65 -7.52 -13.59
N LYS A 117 0.21 -6.79 -12.87
CA LYS A 117 1.14 -7.40 -11.90
C LYS A 117 0.41 -7.97 -10.66
N MET A 118 -0.61 -7.27 -10.14
CA MET A 118 -1.39 -7.75 -9.00
C MET A 118 -2.19 -9.01 -9.33
N MET A 119 -2.80 -9.09 -10.53
CA MET A 119 -3.51 -10.30 -10.96
C MET A 119 -2.58 -11.51 -11.06
N ALA A 120 -1.37 -11.35 -11.57
CA ALA A 120 -0.38 -12.42 -11.63
C ALA A 120 -0.04 -12.94 -10.22
N MET A 121 0.27 -12.04 -9.27
CA MET A 121 0.62 -12.42 -7.90
C MET A 121 -0.53 -13.11 -7.14
N LEU A 122 -1.77 -12.62 -7.30
CA LEU A 122 -2.93 -13.21 -6.65
C LEU A 122 -3.32 -14.58 -7.25
N GLN A 123 -2.97 -14.85 -8.51
CA GLN A 123 -3.13 -16.17 -9.11
C GLN A 123 -2.08 -17.16 -8.59
N GLU A 124 -0.83 -16.73 -8.47
CA GLU A 124 0.26 -17.56 -7.92
C GLU A 124 0.04 -17.95 -6.46
N THR A 125 -0.60 -17.09 -5.66
CA THR A 125 -0.89 -17.35 -4.24
C THR A 125 -2.07 -18.31 -4.02
N LYS A 126 -2.82 -18.66 -5.09
CA LYS A 126 -3.95 -19.61 -5.05
C LYS A 126 -3.56 -21.04 -5.48
N GLY A 127 -2.31 -21.26 -5.89
CA GLY A 127 -1.73 -22.57 -6.20
C GLY A 127 -0.87 -23.10 -5.06
#